data_AF-A0A2P8WET7-F1
#
_entry.id   AF-A0A2P8WET7-F1
#
_cell.length_a   1.000
_cell.length_b   1.000
_cell.length_c   1.000
_cell.angle_alpha   90.00
_cell.angle_beta   90.00
_cell.angle_gamma   90.00
#
_symmetry.space_group_name_H-M   'P 1'
#
loop_
_entity.id
_entity.type
_entity.pdbx_description
1 polymer ?
#
loop_
_entity_poly.entity_id
_entity_poly.type
_entity_poly.pdbx_seq_one_letter_code
_entity_poly.pdbx_strand_id
1 'polypeptide(L)'
;MSAFSNSPSNQWHTLKAEQAAGLLETGFDGLGDEQVGDRQRLYGLNELQEGATRSPWEILWDQFKNIMLLMLIAVALVSLVLDLQQGGFPKDAIAIFAIVILNGLLGYLQETKAEKALAALKTMTSSRVRVIRSGREQEVDAKELVPGDIALLEAGGQVPADGRLVNASNLQVREAALTGEAEAVTKQPELTLSADAALGDRLNLVFQGTEVIQGRGTVLVTQTGMQTELGRIATMIQSVENEPTPLQQRMGQLGNVLVSDSLVLVALVVVTGLLRTGDLSLFDELLEVSLSMAVAVVPEGLPAVITVTLALGTQRMVRRRALIRKLPAVETLGSVTTICSDKTGTLTQNKMVVQQVQTGDRRYKVTGEGYAPTGYILDARPESSEADSNQADLETAPALESLLIASALCNDATLNHTDDGWVILGDPTEGALLALAGKGGFNSTRLRYNCQRIGEIPFSSERKRMSVVMQPCQGETCPLTHESPVMFTKGSPELILERCQFVQTGQGVEPLSPELRQQVIAHNDQMAAGGLRVLGFAMKPLPGLEADADLEAEETDLIWLGLAGMLDAPRPEVRSAGAG
;
A
#
# COMPACT_ATOMS: atom_id res chain seq x y z
N MET A 1 21.39 -12.58 -4.74
CA MET A 1 22.24 -12.92 -5.91
C MET A 1 21.34 -13.18 -7.10
N SER A 2 21.69 -12.58 -8.23
CA SER A 2 20.88 -12.24 -9.40
C SER A 2 20.89 -13.33 -10.49
N ALA A 3 19.85 -14.17 -10.54
CA ALA A 3 19.78 -15.21 -11.58
C ALA A 3 18.38 -15.56 -12.13
N PHE A 4 17.33 -14.78 -11.84
CA PHE A 4 15.96 -15.09 -12.31
C PHE A 4 15.30 -14.03 -13.21
N SER A 5 15.98 -12.96 -13.62
CA SER A 5 15.32 -11.83 -14.32
C SER A 5 15.48 -11.77 -15.85
N ASN A 6 16.26 -12.64 -16.49
CA ASN A 6 16.55 -12.53 -17.94
C ASN A 6 15.99 -13.68 -18.78
N SER A 7 14.68 -13.93 -18.68
CA SER A 7 13.97 -14.59 -19.78
C SER A 7 13.37 -13.50 -20.69
N PRO A 8 13.51 -13.60 -22.03
CA PRO A 8 12.95 -12.61 -22.98
C PRO A 8 11.43 -12.45 -22.86
N SER A 9 10.74 -13.37 -22.18
CA SER A 9 9.30 -13.38 -21.91
C SER A 9 8.82 -12.46 -20.77
N ASN A 10 9.70 -11.64 -20.17
CA ASN A 10 9.35 -10.74 -19.06
C ASN A 10 9.51 -9.24 -19.37
N GLN A 11 9.99 -8.89 -20.56
CA GLN A 11 10.27 -7.50 -20.93
C GLN A 11 9.18 -6.95 -21.86
N TRP A 12 7.90 -7.18 -21.54
CA TRP A 12 6.78 -6.73 -22.37
C TRP A 12 6.75 -5.20 -22.61
N HIS A 13 7.36 -4.42 -21.72
CA HIS A 13 7.49 -2.96 -21.83
C HIS A 13 8.50 -2.50 -22.90
N THR A 14 9.40 -3.38 -23.37
CA THR A 14 10.35 -3.05 -24.45
C THR A 14 9.76 -3.29 -25.83
N LEU A 15 8.60 -3.95 -25.89
CA LEU A 15 7.96 -4.38 -27.14
C LEU A 15 6.79 -3.49 -27.52
N LYS A 16 6.55 -3.39 -28.83
CA LYS A 16 5.29 -2.86 -29.36
C LYS A 16 4.16 -3.86 -29.17
N ALA A 17 2.92 -3.37 -29.15
CA ALA A 17 1.73 -4.21 -28.92
C ALA A 17 1.63 -5.35 -29.96
N GLU A 18 1.95 -5.09 -31.22
CA GLU A 18 1.91 -6.09 -32.30
C GLU A 18 2.97 -7.18 -32.13
N GLN A 19 4.14 -6.81 -31.62
CA GLN A 19 5.22 -7.76 -31.34
C GLN A 19 4.86 -8.64 -30.13
N ALA A 20 4.28 -8.05 -29.09
CA ALA A 20 3.78 -8.78 -27.94
C ALA A 20 2.65 -9.75 -28.33
N ALA A 21 1.73 -9.31 -29.19
CA ALA A 21 0.66 -10.16 -29.74
C ALA A 21 1.22 -11.32 -30.57
N GLY A 22 2.25 -11.05 -31.40
CA GLY A 22 2.95 -12.09 -32.16
C GLY A 22 3.65 -13.14 -31.29
N LEU A 23 4.28 -12.73 -30.18
CA LEU A 23 4.90 -13.66 -29.22
C LEU A 23 3.88 -14.51 -28.46
N LEU A 24 2.69 -13.95 -28.22
CA LEU A 24 1.57 -14.65 -27.57
C LEU A 24 0.67 -15.36 -28.59
N GLU A 25 1.05 -15.40 -29.87
CA GLU A 25 0.30 -16.02 -30.97
C GLU A 25 -1.20 -15.67 -30.94
N THR A 26 -1.51 -14.38 -30.77
CA THR A 26 -2.88 -13.86 -30.63
C THR A 26 -3.12 -12.63 -31.49
N GLY A 27 -4.38 -12.45 -31.91
CA GLY A 27 -4.84 -11.26 -32.64
C GLY A 27 -5.60 -10.30 -31.73
N PHE A 28 -5.82 -9.07 -32.21
CA PHE A 28 -6.61 -8.06 -31.48
C PHE A 28 -8.13 -8.30 -31.57
N ASP A 29 -8.56 -9.25 -32.41
CA ASP A 29 -9.90 -9.83 -32.44
C ASP A 29 -10.14 -10.84 -31.29
N GLY A 30 -9.12 -11.14 -30.48
CA GLY A 30 -9.23 -11.95 -29.28
C GLY A 30 -9.19 -13.45 -29.54
N LEU A 31 -8.99 -14.22 -28.48
CA LEU A 31 -8.82 -15.68 -28.55
C LEU A 31 -10.12 -16.42 -28.89
N GLY A 32 -9.99 -17.56 -29.58
CA GLY A 32 -11.07 -18.53 -29.75
C GLY A 32 -11.29 -19.38 -28.50
N ASP A 33 -12.50 -19.92 -28.31
CA ASP A 33 -12.85 -20.70 -27.11
C ASP A 33 -11.95 -21.94 -26.88
N GLU A 34 -11.51 -22.59 -27.97
CA GLU A 34 -10.59 -23.73 -27.90
C GLU A 34 -9.20 -23.30 -27.39
N GLN A 35 -8.71 -22.16 -27.88
CA GLN A 35 -7.41 -21.60 -27.45
C GLN A 35 -7.44 -21.19 -25.98
N VAL A 36 -8.57 -20.67 -25.49
CA VAL A 36 -8.74 -20.35 -24.07
C VAL A 36 -8.62 -21.62 -23.23
N GLY A 37 -9.29 -22.70 -23.62
CA GLY A 37 -9.24 -23.98 -22.91
C GLY A 37 -7.82 -24.56 -22.85
N ASP A 38 -7.08 -24.50 -23.96
CA ASP A 38 -5.70 -24.97 -24.02
C ASP A 38 -4.75 -24.11 -23.17
N ARG A 39 -4.93 -22.79 -23.21
CA ARG A 39 -4.13 -21.86 -22.39
C ARG A 39 -4.46 -21.97 -20.91
N GLN A 40 -5.72 -22.22 -20.52
CA GLN A 40 -6.08 -22.48 -19.13
C GLN A 40 -5.41 -23.76 -18.60
N ARG A 41 -5.23 -24.79 -19.44
CA ARG A 41 -4.48 -25.99 -19.06
C ARG A 41 -2.97 -25.73 -18.93
N LEU A 42 -2.42 -24.82 -19.73
CA LEU A 42 -0.99 -24.50 -19.74
C LEU A 42 -0.60 -23.52 -18.62
N TYR A 43 -1.34 -22.44 -18.45
CA TYR A 43 -1.03 -21.34 -17.53
C TYR A 43 -1.79 -21.42 -16.19
N GLY A 44 -2.89 -22.18 -16.14
CA GLY A 44 -3.80 -22.21 -14.99
C GLY A 44 -4.77 -21.03 -14.97
N LEU A 45 -5.52 -20.92 -13.87
CA LEU A 45 -6.46 -19.82 -13.62
C LEU A 45 -5.72 -18.54 -13.19
N ASN A 46 -6.31 -17.39 -13.49
CA ASN A 46 -5.84 -16.09 -13.03
C ASN A 46 -6.26 -15.84 -11.56
N GLU A 47 -5.66 -16.60 -10.65
CA GLU A 47 -5.83 -16.37 -9.23
C GLU A 47 -4.49 -16.48 -8.50
N LEU A 48 -4.36 -15.68 -7.45
CA LEU A 48 -3.23 -15.80 -6.54
C LEU A 48 -3.42 -17.11 -5.76
N GLN A 49 -2.46 -18.02 -5.91
CA GLN A 49 -2.47 -19.26 -5.17
C GLN A 49 -2.18 -18.93 -3.71
N GLU A 50 -3.11 -19.26 -2.82
CA GLU A 50 -2.83 -19.21 -1.39
C GLU A 50 -1.80 -20.29 -1.06
N GLY A 51 -0.79 -19.95 -0.24
CA GLY A 51 0.13 -20.94 0.29
C GLY A 51 -0.66 -22.06 0.98
N ALA A 52 -0.22 -23.31 0.78
CA ALA A 52 -0.94 -24.49 1.24
C ALA A 52 -1.41 -24.32 2.69
N THR A 53 -2.72 -24.27 2.89
CA THR A 53 -3.31 -24.41 4.23
C THR A 53 -2.89 -25.76 4.77
N ARG A 54 -2.33 -25.79 5.98
CA ARG A 54 -1.92 -27.05 6.62
C ARG A 54 -3.09 -28.03 6.60
N SER A 55 -2.85 -29.22 6.10
CA SER A 55 -3.93 -30.22 6.08
C SER A 55 -4.27 -30.63 7.53
N PRO A 56 -5.53 -30.96 7.84
CA PRO A 56 -5.89 -31.46 9.16
C PRO A 56 -5.05 -32.66 9.61
N TRP A 57 -4.60 -33.49 8.65
CA TRP A 57 -3.71 -34.62 8.88
C TRP A 57 -2.27 -34.21 9.20
N GLU A 58 -1.75 -33.17 8.55
CA GLU A 58 -0.45 -32.59 8.89
C GLU A 58 -0.45 -31.99 10.29
N ILE A 59 -1.51 -31.25 10.65
CA ILE A 59 -1.67 -30.70 12.00
C ILE A 59 -1.66 -31.82 13.04
N LEU A 60 -2.39 -32.91 12.79
CA LEU A 60 -2.40 -34.07 13.68
C LEU A 60 -1.01 -34.71 13.77
N TRP A 61 -0.33 -34.94 12.65
CA TRP A 61 0.98 -35.59 12.61
C TRP A 61 2.07 -34.74 13.29
N ASP A 62 2.00 -33.42 13.18
CA ASP A 62 2.92 -32.51 13.87
C ASP A 62 2.80 -32.59 15.39
N GLN A 63 1.61 -32.89 15.95
CA GLN A 63 1.48 -33.16 17.39
C GLN A 63 2.34 -34.36 17.82
N PHE A 64 2.46 -35.39 16.96
CA PHE A 64 3.27 -36.57 17.24
C PHE A 64 4.78 -36.37 17.04
N LYS A 65 5.22 -35.27 16.41
CA LYS A 65 6.65 -34.91 16.30
C LYS A 65 7.21 -34.26 17.57
N ASN A 66 6.35 -33.87 18.52
CA ASN A 66 6.79 -33.24 19.75
C ASN A 66 7.68 -34.20 20.57
N ILE A 67 8.89 -33.76 20.94
CA ILE A 67 9.88 -34.60 21.63
C ILE A 67 9.38 -35.18 22.95
N MET A 68 8.53 -34.44 23.68
CA MET A 68 7.93 -34.93 24.93
C MET A 68 6.93 -36.04 24.66
N LEU A 69 6.13 -35.92 23.59
CA LEU A 69 5.15 -36.94 23.20
C LEU A 69 5.85 -38.18 22.62
N LEU A 70 6.93 -38.00 21.84
CA LEU A 70 7.78 -39.11 21.38
C LEU A 70 8.40 -39.88 22.55
N MET A 71 8.84 -39.18 23.60
CA MET A 71 9.31 -39.83 24.82
C MET A 71 8.19 -40.63 25.49
N LEU A 72 6.99 -40.07 25.67
CA LEU A 72 5.85 -40.80 26.24
C LEU A 72 5.47 -42.04 25.42
N ILE A 73 5.54 -41.96 24.09
CA ILE A 73 5.35 -43.12 23.19
C ILE A 73 6.44 -44.16 23.46
N ALA A 74 7.71 -43.75 23.55
CA ALA A 74 8.81 -44.68 23.84
C ALA A 74 8.62 -45.35 25.21
N VAL A 75 8.24 -44.59 26.24
CA VAL A 75 7.95 -45.13 27.58
C VAL A 75 6.78 -46.11 27.56
N ALA A 76 5.69 -45.78 26.85
CA ALA A 76 4.52 -46.65 26.70
C ALA A 76 4.88 -47.97 25.97
N LEU A 77 5.72 -47.90 24.94
CA LEU A 77 6.18 -49.08 24.20
C LEU A 77 7.07 -49.97 25.08
N VAL A 78 8.00 -49.39 25.85
CA VAL A 78 8.86 -50.16 26.76
C VAL A 78 8.02 -50.82 27.84
N SER A 79 7.10 -50.09 28.49
CA SER A 79 6.17 -50.64 29.49
C SER A 79 5.32 -51.78 28.91
N LEU A 80 4.80 -51.64 27.69
CA LEU A 80 4.01 -52.68 27.03
C LEU A 80 4.83 -53.97 26.83
N VAL A 81 6.09 -53.85 26.42
CA VAL A 81 6.97 -55.01 26.20
C VAL A 81 7.27 -55.72 27.51
N LEU A 82 7.53 -54.99 28.60
CA LEU A 82 7.77 -55.56 29.93
C LEU A 82 6.54 -56.32 30.43
N ASP A 83 5.36 -55.72 30.33
CA ASP A 83 4.09 -56.32 30.78
C ASP A 83 3.75 -57.61 29.97
N LEU A 84 3.97 -57.58 28.65
CA LEU A 84 3.75 -58.74 27.78
C LEU A 84 4.70 -59.90 28.09
N GLN A 85 5.97 -59.61 28.42
CA GLN A 85 6.95 -60.64 28.78
C GLN A 85 6.61 -61.31 30.13
N GLN A 86 6.06 -60.55 31.07
CA GLN A 86 5.65 -61.06 32.38
C GLN A 86 4.27 -61.74 32.38
N GLY A 87 3.55 -61.72 31.24
CA GLY A 87 2.19 -62.26 31.12
C GLY A 87 1.14 -61.45 31.90
N GLY A 88 1.48 -60.21 32.26
CA GLY A 88 0.63 -59.28 32.99
C GLY A 88 -0.35 -58.55 32.09
N PHE A 89 -1.39 -57.96 32.69
CA PHE A 89 -2.27 -57.03 31.99
C PHE A 89 -1.57 -55.65 31.90
N PRO A 90 -1.38 -55.08 30.71
CA PRO A 90 -0.55 -53.90 30.51
C PRO A 90 -1.25 -52.60 30.92
N LYS A 91 -1.56 -52.45 32.21
CA LYS A 91 -2.32 -51.33 32.79
C LYS A 91 -1.62 -49.98 32.55
N ASP A 92 -0.30 -49.92 32.71
CA ASP A 92 0.46 -48.67 32.72
C ASP A 92 0.72 -48.22 31.29
N ALA A 93 1.07 -49.16 30.39
CA ALA A 93 1.13 -48.89 28.97
C ALA A 93 -0.21 -48.38 28.41
N ILE A 94 -1.35 -49.02 28.77
CA ILE A 94 -2.69 -48.56 28.35
C ILE A 94 -2.97 -47.14 28.87
N ALA A 95 -2.63 -46.85 30.13
CA ALA A 95 -2.83 -45.53 30.72
C ALA A 95 -2.00 -44.46 30.00
N ILE A 96 -0.72 -44.71 29.71
CA ILE A 96 0.17 -43.77 29.01
C ILE A 96 -0.30 -43.59 27.56
N PHE A 97 -0.68 -44.65 26.86
CA PHE A 97 -1.26 -44.55 25.50
C PHE A 97 -2.54 -43.70 25.50
N ALA A 98 -3.41 -43.86 26.51
CA ALA A 98 -4.60 -43.05 26.63
C ALA A 98 -4.26 -41.56 26.81
N ILE A 99 -3.24 -41.22 27.62
CA ILE A 99 -2.76 -39.85 27.80
C ILE A 99 -2.20 -39.29 26.48
N VAL A 100 -1.38 -40.06 25.77
CA VAL A 100 -0.81 -39.64 24.48
C VAL A 100 -1.90 -39.35 23.45
N ILE A 101 -2.88 -40.25 23.31
CA ILE A 101 -4.01 -40.08 22.38
C ILE A 101 -4.85 -38.86 22.78
N LEU A 102 -5.14 -38.69 24.07
CA LEU A 102 -5.90 -37.56 24.58
C LEU A 102 -5.18 -36.24 24.32
N ASN A 103 -3.87 -36.17 24.57
CA ASN A 103 -3.06 -34.99 24.32
C ASN A 103 -2.98 -34.65 22.82
N GLY A 104 -2.78 -35.65 21.95
CA GLY A 104 -2.78 -35.45 20.50
C GLY A 104 -4.12 -34.95 19.98
N LEU A 105 -5.23 -35.52 20.48
CA LEU A 105 -6.58 -35.09 20.11
C LEU A 105 -6.89 -33.68 20.62
N LEU A 106 -6.53 -33.37 21.87
CA LEU A 106 -6.70 -32.03 22.43
C LEU A 106 -5.87 -31.00 21.66
N GLY A 107 -4.62 -31.31 21.31
CA GLY A 107 -3.77 -30.45 20.47
C GLY A 107 -4.41 -30.17 19.11
N TYR A 108 -4.84 -31.21 18.40
CA TYR A 108 -5.52 -31.09 17.11
C TYR A 108 -6.81 -30.24 17.18
N LEU A 109 -7.68 -30.51 18.16
CA LEU A 109 -8.93 -29.75 18.32
C LEU A 109 -8.69 -28.28 18.69
N GLN A 110 -7.67 -28.00 19.50
CA GLN A 110 -7.31 -26.65 19.92
C GLN A 110 -6.77 -25.82 18.74
N GLU A 111 -5.87 -26.40 17.95
CA GLU A 111 -5.24 -25.73 16.79
C GLU A 111 -6.27 -25.46 15.68
N THR A 112 -7.12 -26.44 15.37
CA THR A 112 -8.17 -26.31 14.34
C THR A 112 -9.19 -25.22 14.67
N LYS A 113 -9.53 -25.04 15.97
CA LYS A 113 -10.50 -24.03 16.41
C LYS A 113 -9.94 -22.61 16.28
N ALA A 114 -8.64 -22.43 16.53
CA ALA A 114 -7.96 -21.15 16.38
C ALA A 114 -7.89 -20.70 14.91
N GLU A 115 -7.56 -21.61 13.98
CA GLU A 115 -7.49 -21.30 12.55
C GLU A 115 -8.86 -20.97 11.95
N LYS A 116 -9.92 -21.72 12.32
CA LYS A 116 -11.29 -21.46 11.83
C LYS A 116 -11.81 -20.08 12.25
N ALA A 117 -11.48 -19.61 13.44
CA ALA A 117 -11.87 -18.28 13.92
C ALA A 117 -11.24 -17.15 13.08
N LEU A 118 -10.04 -17.39 12.53
CA LEU A 118 -9.35 -16.46 11.65
C LEU A 118 -9.82 -16.56 10.19
N ALA A 119 -10.16 -17.77 9.72
CA ALA A 119 -10.66 -18.00 8.36
C ALA A 119 -12.05 -17.38 8.11
N ALA A 120 -12.91 -17.33 9.12
CA ALA A 120 -14.25 -16.71 9.01
C ALA A 120 -14.23 -15.20 8.70
N LEU A 121 -13.07 -14.56 8.80
CA LEU A 121 -12.88 -13.13 8.51
C LEU A 121 -12.43 -12.84 7.07
N LYS A 122 -12.24 -13.87 6.22
CA LYS A 122 -11.50 -13.75 4.93
C LYS A 122 -12.33 -13.77 3.62
N THR A 123 -13.65 -13.94 3.63
CA THR A 123 -14.40 -14.32 2.41
C THR A 123 -15.31 -13.22 1.83
N MET A 124 -14.74 -12.28 1.08
CA MET A 124 -15.41 -11.41 0.09
C MET A 124 -14.29 -11.04 -0.92
N THR A 125 -14.32 -11.32 -2.22
CA THR A 125 -15.19 -10.84 -3.31
C THR A 125 -14.71 -11.53 -4.60
N SER A 126 -15.58 -11.82 -5.58
CA SER A 126 -15.15 -12.10 -6.96
C SER A 126 -15.41 -10.88 -7.85
N SER A 127 -14.50 -10.63 -8.81
CA SER A 127 -14.56 -9.51 -9.75
C SER A 127 -14.76 -10.03 -11.17
N ARG A 128 -15.59 -9.35 -11.98
CA ARG A 128 -15.81 -9.68 -13.40
C ARG A 128 -15.08 -8.69 -14.30
N VAL A 129 -14.74 -9.13 -15.51
CA VAL A 129 -13.98 -8.37 -16.50
C VAL A 129 -14.59 -8.52 -17.88
N ARG A 130 -14.58 -7.43 -18.68
CA ARG A 130 -14.93 -7.45 -20.10
C ARG A 130 -13.71 -7.79 -20.95
N VAL A 131 -13.88 -8.73 -21.87
CA VAL A 131 -12.84 -9.21 -22.80
C VAL A 131 -13.37 -9.28 -24.22
N ILE A 132 -12.47 -9.24 -25.21
CA ILE A 132 -12.77 -9.58 -26.59
C ILE A 132 -12.30 -11.02 -26.83
N ARG A 133 -13.22 -11.91 -27.22
CA ARG A 133 -12.93 -13.28 -27.66
C ARG A 133 -13.75 -13.59 -28.91
N SER A 134 -13.15 -14.30 -29.87
CA SER A 134 -13.78 -14.61 -31.16
C SER A 134 -14.42 -13.39 -31.86
N GLY A 135 -13.77 -12.22 -31.76
CA GLY A 135 -14.22 -10.95 -32.33
C GLY A 135 -15.42 -10.30 -31.62
N ARG A 136 -15.82 -10.78 -30.44
CA ARG A 136 -16.98 -10.28 -29.69
C ARG A 136 -16.59 -9.89 -28.27
N GLU A 137 -17.17 -8.80 -27.79
CA GLU A 137 -17.08 -8.42 -26.39
C GLU A 137 -17.96 -9.33 -25.54
N GLN A 138 -17.39 -9.87 -24.46
CA GLN A 138 -18.09 -10.67 -23.47
C GLN A 138 -17.53 -10.43 -22.08
N GLU A 139 -18.36 -10.68 -21.06
CA GLU A 139 -17.98 -10.54 -19.66
C GLU A 139 -17.68 -11.92 -19.06
N VAL A 140 -16.48 -12.08 -18.52
CA VAL A 140 -15.98 -13.33 -17.92
C VAL A 140 -15.57 -13.10 -16.47
N ASP A 141 -15.43 -14.18 -15.71
CA ASP A 141 -14.82 -14.07 -14.38
C ASP A 141 -13.33 -13.69 -14.55
N ALA A 142 -12.82 -12.76 -13.73
CA ALA A 142 -11.42 -12.37 -13.80
C ALA A 142 -10.47 -13.57 -13.63
N LYS A 143 -10.91 -14.64 -12.94
CA LYS A 143 -10.18 -15.91 -12.78
C LYS A 143 -9.98 -16.68 -14.08
N GLU A 144 -10.84 -16.48 -15.06
CA GLU A 144 -10.81 -17.22 -16.33
C GLU A 144 -9.90 -16.57 -17.39
N LEU A 145 -9.28 -15.43 -17.07
CA LEU A 145 -8.33 -14.75 -17.95
C LEU A 145 -7.08 -15.62 -18.17
N VAL A 146 -6.58 -15.59 -19.41
CA VAL A 146 -5.33 -16.24 -19.80
C VAL A 146 -4.41 -15.29 -20.54
N PRO A 147 -3.09 -15.53 -20.55
CA PRO A 147 -2.16 -14.77 -21.40
C PRO A 147 -2.62 -14.80 -22.86
N GLY A 148 -2.68 -13.63 -23.48
CA GLY A 148 -3.15 -13.39 -24.84
C GLY A 148 -4.62 -13.00 -24.99
N ASP A 149 -5.40 -13.00 -23.91
CA ASP A 149 -6.72 -12.37 -23.91
C ASP A 149 -6.61 -10.86 -24.16
N ILE A 150 -7.63 -10.28 -24.79
CA ILE A 150 -7.78 -8.84 -24.94
C ILE A 150 -8.79 -8.36 -23.90
N ALA A 151 -8.33 -7.69 -22.85
CA ALA A 151 -9.16 -7.13 -21.79
C ALA A 151 -9.47 -5.65 -22.04
N LEU A 152 -10.69 -5.25 -21.69
CA LEU A 152 -11.15 -3.87 -21.78
C LEU A 152 -11.15 -3.24 -20.39
N LEU A 153 -10.45 -2.13 -20.26
CA LEU A 153 -10.36 -1.33 -19.04
C LEU A 153 -11.21 -0.08 -19.18
N GLU A 154 -11.96 0.23 -18.13
CA GLU A 154 -12.79 1.43 -18.00
C GLU A 154 -12.63 2.02 -16.60
N ALA A 155 -12.84 3.33 -16.49
CA ALA A 155 -12.78 4.06 -15.23
C ALA A 155 -13.68 3.43 -14.15
N GLY A 156 -13.16 3.37 -12.91
CA GLY A 156 -13.79 2.72 -11.77
C GLY A 156 -13.54 1.22 -11.69
N GLY A 157 -12.93 0.60 -12.70
CA GLY A 157 -12.55 -0.81 -12.71
C GLY A 157 -11.18 -1.08 -12.08
N GLN A 158 -11.00 -2.31 -11.58
CA GLN A 158 -9.67 -2.83 -11.23
C GLN A 158 -9.03 -3.53 -12.43
N VAL A 159 -7.71 -3.40 -12.55
CA VAL A 159 -6.93 -4.13 -13.54
C VAL A 159 -6.85 -5.60 -13.12
N PRO A 160 -7.35 -6.54 -13.94
CA PRO A 160 -7.60 -7.92 -13.53
C PRO A 160 -6.37 -8.83 -13.65
N ALA A 161 -5.40 -8.45 -14.50
CA ALA A 161 -4.18 -9.18 -14.82
C ALA A 161 -3.12 -8.20 -15.36
N ASP A 162 -1.85 -8.60 -15.38
CA ASP A 162 -0.79 -7.78 -15.97
C ASP A 162 -0.86 -7.82 -17.49
N GLY A 163 -0.73 -6.67 -18.13
CA GLY A 163 -0.91 -6.58 -19.57
C GLY A 163 -0.21 -5.43 -20.26
N ARG A 164 0.01 -5.62 -21.56
CA ARG A 164 0.55 -4.63 -22.48
C ARG A 164 -0.60 -3.81 -23.06
N LEU A 165 -0.54 -2.49 -22.93
CA LEU A 165 -1.55 -1.63 -23.53
C LEU A 165 -1.48 -1.69 -25.06
N VAL A 166 -2.63 -1.87 -25.70
CA VAL A 166 -2.79 -1.81 -27.14
C VAL A 166 -3.24 -0.42 -27.56
N ASN A 167 -4.23 0.13 -26.84
CA ASN A 167 -4.69 1.50 -27.01
C ASN A 167 -5.11 2.08 -25.67
N ALA A 168 -5.14 3.41 -25.60
CA ALA A 168 -5.59 4.14 -24.42
C ALA A 168 -6.23 5.46 -24.85
N SER A 169 -7.30 5.86 -24.17
CA SER A 169 -7.91 7.19 -24.30
C SER A 169 -7.96 7.82 -22.92
N ASN A 170 -7.04 8.74 -22.65
CA ASN A 170 -6.86 9.41 -21.35
C ASN A 170 -6.82 8.44 -20.17
N LEU A 171 -6.19 7.27 -20.37
CA LEU A 171 -6.15 6.22 -19.36
C LEU A 171 -5.20 6.63 -18.22
N GLN A 172 -5.75 6.76 -17.02
CA GLN A 172 -5.00 6.99 -15.80
C GLN A 172 -5.23 5.84 -14.83
N VAL A 173 -4.14 5.29 -14.29
CA VAL A 173 -4.17 4.15 -13.38
C VAL A 173 -3.46 4.51 -12.09
N ARG A 174 -4.07 4.20 -10.94
CA ARG A 174 -3.46 4.33 -9.62
C ARG A 174 -2.73 3.04 -9.27
N GLU A 175 -1.41 3.14 -9.14
CA GLU A 175 -0.52 1.99 -8.95
C GLU A 175 0.10 1.91 -7.54
N ALA A 176 -0.54 2.59 -6.57
CA ALA A 176 -0.09 2.68 -5.18
C ALA A 176 0.15 1.31 -4.52
N ALA A 177 -0.62 0.29 -4.90
CA ALA A 177 -0.49 -1.08 -4.36
C ALA A 177 0.87 -1.75 -4.69
N LEU A 178 1.55 -1.30 -5.75
CA LEU A 178 2.81 -1.88 -6.22
C LEU A 178 3.99 -0.92 -6.09
N THR A 179 3.75 0.38 -6.26
CA THR A 179 4.79 1.41 -6.27
C THR A 179 4.89 2.19 -4.97
N GLY A 180 3.84 2.19 -4.15
CA GLY A 180 3.73 3.05 -2.96
C GLY A 180 3.39 4.52 -3.26
N GLU A 181 3.33 4.91 -4.53
CA GLU A 181 3.01 6.27 -4.96
C GLU A 181 1.49 6.44 -5.12
N ALA A 182 0.94 7.50 -4.53
CA ALA A 182 -0.51 7.71 -4.46
C ALA A 182 -1.12 8.33 -5.73
N GLU A 183 -0.28 8.96 -6.55
CA GLU A 183 -0.70 9.65 -7.78
C GLU A 183 -1.09 8.65 -8.88
N ALA A 184 -2.09 9.03 -9.68
CA ALA A 184 -2.44 8.26 -10.87
C ALA A 184 -1.45 8.57 -11.99
N VAL A 185 -0.99 7.53 -12.68
CA VAL A 185 -0.07 7.67 -13.81
C VAL A 185 -0.82 7.62 -15.13
N THR A 186 -0.54 8.56 -16.02
CA THR A 186 -1.08 8.57 -17.39
C THR A 186 -0.36 7.53 -18.22
N LYS A 187 -1.13 6.57 -18.72
CA LYS A 187 -0.61 5.46 -19.51
C LYS A 187 -0.42 5.83 -20.98
N GLN A 188 0.66 5.32 -21.58
CA GLN A 188 1.09 5.67 -22.93
C GLN A 188 1.37 4.38 -23.74
N PRO A 189 0.42 3.90 -24.56
CA PRO A 189 0.53 2.63 -25.26
C PRO A 189 1.68 2.58 -26.27
N GLU A 190 1.99 3.71 -26.92
CA GLU A 190 2.98 3.78 -28.01
C GLU A 190 4.44 3.79 -27.52
N LEU A 191 4.69 4.04 -26.23
CA LEU A 191 6.05 4.06 -25.70
C LEU A 191 6.66 2.65 -25.75
N THR A 192 7.93 2.60 -26.14
CA THR A 192 8.83 1.46 -25.90
C THR A 192 9.91 1.91 -24.93
N LEU A 193 10.04 1.20 -23.83
CA LEU A 193 10.91 1.59 -22.72
C LEU A 193 12.17 0.74 -22.69
N SER A 194 13.19 1.21 -21.97
CA SER A 194 14.42 0.47 -21.79
C SER A 194 14.20 -0.74 -20.87
N ALA A 195 15.01 -1.78 -21.05
CA ALA A 195 14.87 -3.04 -20.30
C ALA A 195 15.12 -2.89 -18.77
N ASP A 196 15.81 -1.81 -18.38
CA ASP A 196 16.13 -1.42 -17.00
C ASP A 196 15.11 -0.46 -16.38
N ALA A 197 14.03 -0.11 -17.09
CA ALA A 197 12.98 0.76 -16.56
C ALA A 197 12.37 0.18 -15.26
N ALA A 198 12.31 1.03 -14.24
CA ALA A 198 11.69 0.71 -12.96
C ALA A 198 10.19 0.43 -13.14
N LEU A 199 9.59 -0.31 -12.21
CA LEU A 199 8.20 -0.76 -12.34
C LEU A 199 7.22 0.40 -12.55
N GLY A 200 7.37 1.49 -11.80
CA GLY A 200 6.53 2.68 -11.92
C GLY A 200 6.71 3.47 -13.21
N ASP A 201 7.86 3.33 -13.89
CA ASP A 201 8.13 4.02 -15.16
C ASP A 201 7.57 3.26 -16.38
N ARG A 202 7.03 2.05 -16.18
CA ARG A 202 6.47 1.20 -17.25
C ARG A 202 5.08 1.67 -17.67
N LEU A 203 5.01 2.88 -18.21
CA LEU A 203 3.77 3.57 -18.61
C LEU A 203 2.98 2.89 -19.73
N ASN A 204 3.58 1.92 -20.41
CA ASN A 204 2.96 1.16 -21.50
C ASN A 204 2.37 -0.19 -21.03
N LEU A 205 2.52 -0.51 -19.74
CA LEU A 205 1.92 -1.67 -19.07
C LEU A 205 0.85 -1.26 -18.08
N VAL A 206 0.00 -2.22 -17.73
CA VAL A 206 -0.91 -2.16 -16.58
C VAL A 206 -0.70 -3.39 -15.70
N PHE A 207 -0.96 -3.26 -14.40
CA PHE A 207 -0.65 -4.31 -13.42
C PHE A 207 -1.88 -4.75 -12.62
N GLN A 208 -1.97 -6.06 -12.34
CA GLN A 208 -3.04 -6.68 -11.58
C GLN A 208 -3.21 -6.01 -10.20
N GLY A 209 -4.46 -5.72 -9.83
CA GLY A 209 -4.82 -5.13 -8.53
C GLY A 209 -4.67 -3.61 -8.46
N THR A 210 -4.23 -2.96 -9.54
CA THR A 210 -4.24 -1.49 -9.68
C THR A 210 -5.62 -0.98 -10.12
N GLU A 211 -5.91 0.30 -9.91
CA GLU A 211 -7.25 0.88 -10.13
C GLU A 211 -7.25 1.86 -11.31
N VAL A 212 -8.21 1.74 -12.21
CA VAL A 212 -8.40 2.69 -13.31
C VAL A 212 -9.19 3.89 -12.80
N ILE A 213 -8.56 5.05 -12.74
CA ILE A 213 -9.18 6.28 -12.23
C ILE A 213 -9.98 6.97 -13.32
N GLN A 214 -9.41 7.03 -14.53
CA GLN A 214 -9.99 7.77 -15.64
C GLN A 214 -9.65 7.11 -16.97
N GLY A 215 -10.53 7.32 -17.94
CA GLY A 215 -10.32 6.90 -19.32
C GLY A 215 -10.70 5.45 -19.58
N ARG A 216 -10.25 4.96 -20.73
CA ARG A 216 -10.45 3.58 -21.17
C ARG A 216 -9.23 3.09 -21.91
N GLY A 217 -9.00 1.78 -21.91
CA GLY A 217 -7.89 1.18 -22.63
C GLY A 217 -8.16 -0.26 -23.00
N THR A 218 -7.54 -0.68 -24.09
CA THR A 218 -7.51 -2.07 -24.53
C THR A 218 -6.16 -2.66 -24.14
N VAL A 219 -6.18 -3.82 -23.49
CA VAL A 219 -5.00 -4.44 -22.90
C VAL A 219 -4.86 -5.85 -23.41
N LEU A 220 -3.69 -6.19 -23.91
CA LEU A 220 -3.27 -7.55 -24.17
C LEU A 220 -2.76 -8.15 -22.86
N VAL A 221 -3.44 -9.16 -22.33
CA VAL A 221 -3.04 -9.85 -21.10
C VAL A 221 -1.73 -10.57 -21.37
N THR A 222 -0.70 -10.27 -20.58
CA THR A 222 0.64 -10.86 -20.75
C THR A 222 0.93 -11.90 -19.68
N GLN A 223 0.46 -11.66 -18.45
CA GLN A 223 0.71 -12.52 -17.30
C GLN A 223 -0.53 -12.61 -16.42
N THR A 224 -0.76 -13.79 -15.85
CA THR A 224 -1.91 -14.09 -14.97
C THR A 224 -1.46 -14.82 -13.71
N GLY A 225 -2.28 -14.78 -12.67
CA GLY A 225 -2.06 -15.49 -11.41
C GLY A 225 -0.71 -15.19 -10.76
N MET A 226 0.05 -16.23 -10.42
CA MET A 226 1.35 -16.09 -9.75
C MET A 226 2.47 -15.50 -10.63
N GLN A 227 2.25 -15.36 -11.94
CA GLN A 227 3.25 -14.81 -12.86
C GLN A 227 3.21 -13.28 -12.96
N THR A 228 2.13 -12.63 -12.51
CA THR A 228 2.02 -11.16 -12.42
C THR A 228 3.00 -10.59 -11.42
N GLU A 229 3.26 -9.28 -11.46
CA GLU A 229 4.10 -8.61 -10.47
C GLU A 229 3.52 -8.73 -9.06
N LEU A 230 2.19 -8.67 -8.93
CA LEU A 230 1.50 -8.94 -7.66
C LEU A 230 1.66 -10.41 -7.22
N GLY A 231 1.58 -11.35 -8.16
CA GLY A 231 1.81 -12.77 -7.93
C GLY A 231 3.25 -13.12 -7.51
N ARG A 232 4.23 -12.42 -8.07
CA ARG A 232 5.64 -12.54 -7.64
C ARG A 232 5.84 -12.01 -6.23
N ILE A 233 5.22 -10.88 -5.89
CA ILE A 233 5.22 -10.36 -4.51
C ILE A 233 4.59 -11.39 -3.58
N ALA A 234 3.43 -11.96 -3.95
CA ALA A 234 2.80 -13.03 -3.18
C ALA A 234 3.72 -14.25 -3.01
N THR A 235 4.42 -14.67 -4.07
CA THR A 235 5.41 -15.77 -4.03
C THR A 235 6.55 -15.46 -3.08
N MET A 236 7.13 -14.25 -3.16
CA MET A 236 8.20 -13.82 -2.28
C MET A 236 7.75 -13.86 -0.81
N ILE A 237 6.56 -13.34 -0.51
CA ILE A 237 5.98 -13.37 0.84
C ILE A 237 5.75 -14.81 1.32
N GLN A 238 5.26 -15.70 0.45
CA GLN A 238 5.02 -17.11 0.79
C GLN A 238 6.31 -17.92 0.95
N SER A 239 7.37 -17.56 0.24
CA SER A 239 8.67 -18.24 0.29
C SER A 239 9.48 -17.96 1.56
N VAL A 240 9.06 -16.97 2.37
CA VAL A 240 9.69 -16.70 3.66
C VAL A 240 9.30 -17.82 4.64
N GLU A 241 10.28 -18.68 4.95
CA GLU A 241 10.13 -19.69 5.98
C GLU A 241 9.80 -19.03 7.33
N ASN A 242 8.78 -19.57 8.02
CA ASN A 242 8.42 -19.06 9.34
C ASN A 242 9.41 -19.62 10.36
N GLU A 243 10.29 -18.77 10.87
CA GLU A 243 11.13 -19.12 12.02
C GLU A 243 10.25 -19.30 13.29
N PRO A 244 10.62 -20.24 14.19
CA PRO A 244 9.93 -20.43 15.45
C PRO A 244 10.10 -19.19 16.33
N THR A 245 9.05 -18.81 17.06
CA THR A 245 9.10 -17.64 17.95
C THR A 245 10.04 -17.86 19.14
N PRO A 246 10.54 -16.79 19.81
CA PRO A 246 11.42 -16.93 20.95
C PRO A 246 10.87 -17.85 22.07
N LEU A 247 9.57 -17.80 22.34
CA LEU A 247 8.89 -18.69 23.29
C LEU A 247 8.88 -20.13 22.78
N GLN A 248 8.57 -20.35 21.50
CA GLN A 248 8.64 -21.70 20.91
C GLN A 248 10.04 -22.29 21.00
N GLN A 249 11.08 -21.50 20.72
CA GLN A 249 12.48 -21.91 20.88
C GLN A 249 12.82 -22.27 22.32
N ARG A 250 12.44 -21.41 23.28
CA ARG A 250 12.65 -21.66 24.73
C ARG A 250 11.87 -22.87 25.22
N MET A 251 10.66 -23.11 24.71
CA MET A 251 9.87 -24.30 25.04
C MET A 251 10.49 -25.57 24.46
N GLY A 252 11.03 -25.52 23.24
CA GLY A 252 11.81 -26.62 22.68
C GLY A 252 13.05 -26.94 23.51
N GLN A 253 13.79 -25.91 23.93
CA GLN A 253 14.95 -26.07 24.83
C GLN A 253 14.55 -26.67 26.18
N LEU A 254 13.49 -26.16 26.81
CA LEU A 254 12.97 -26.68 28.06
C LEU A 254 12.51 -28.14 27.91
N GLY A 255 11.81 -28.48 26.83
CA GLY A 255 11.41 -29.84 26.51
C GLY A 255 12.61 -30.78 26.38
N ASN A 256 13.66 -30.36 25.66
CA ASN A 256 14.88 -31.14 25.50
C ASN A 256 15.59 -31.38 26.84
N VAL A 257 15.68 -30.35 27.69
CA VAL A 257 16.28 -30.45 29.03
C VAL A 257 15.48 -31.42 29.90
N LEU A 258 14.16 -31.30 29.95
CA LEU A 258 13.32 -32.20 30.76
C LEU A 258 13.41 -33.66 30.28
N VAL A 259 13.43 -33.89 28.97
CA VAL A 259 13.60 -35.24 28.40
C VAL A 259 14.99 -35.79 28.75
N SER A 260 16.06 -35.00 28.56
CA SER A 260 17.41 -35.46 28.89
C SER A 260 17.58 -35.76 30.38
N ASP A 261 17.07 -34.88 31.25
CA ASP A 261 17.17 -35.04 32.70
C ASP A 261 16.36 -36.25 33.18
N SER A 262 15.19 -36.50 32.58
CA SER A 262 14.36 -37.67 32.87
C SER A 262 15.07 -38.97 32.47
N LEU A 263 15.70 -39.01 31.29
CA LEU A 263 16.46 -40.19 30.84
C LEU A 263 17.70 -40.44 31.71
N VAL A 264 18.40 -39.38 32.13
CA VAL A 264 19.52 -39.48 33.07
C VAL A 264 19.05 -40.01 34.41
N LEU A 265 17.91 -39.53 34.92
CA LEU A 265 17.34 -40.00 36.17
C LEU A 265 16.95 -41.48 36.09
N VAL A 266 16.31 -41.91 34.98
CA VAL A 266 15.99 -43.32 34.73
C VAL A 266 17.24 -44.19 34.76
N ALA A 267 18.27 -43.79 34.01
CA ALA A 267 19.54 -44.52 33.98
C ALA A 267 20.18 -44.58 35.37
N LEU A 268 20.16 -43.47 36.12
CA LEU A 268 20.74 -43.40 37.45
C LEU A 268 20.01 -44.32 38.44
N VAL A 269 18.67 -44.33 38.45
CA VAL A 269 17.88 -45.20 39.34
C VAL A 269 18.12 -46.67 39.00
N VAL A 270 18.09 -47.05 37.73
CA VAL A 270 18.33 -48.43 37.29
C VAL A 270 19.75 -48.88 37.64
N VAL A 271 20.78 -48.08 37.29
CA VAL A 271 22.18 -48.44 37.54
C VAL A 271 22.48 -48.53 39.04
N THR A 272 22.04 -47.54 39.83
CA THR A 272 22.28 -47.56 41.29
C THR A 272 21.49 -48.67 41.99
N GLY A 273 20.25 -48.94 41.55
CA GLY A 273 19.43 -50.03 42.05
C GLY A 273 20.09 -51.39 41.81
N LEU A 274 20.57 -51.64 40.59
CA LEU A 274 21.30 -52.86 40.23
C LEU A 274 22.63 -53.01 40.98
N LEU A 275 23.42 -51.94 41.10
CA LEU A 275 24.70 -51.98 41.83
C LEU A 275 24.50 -52.27 43.33
N ARG A 276 23.40 -51.79 43.92
CA ARG A 276 23.11 -51.96 45.34
C ARG A 276 22.54 -53.33 45.69
N THR A 277 21.70 -53.89 44.82
CA THR A 277 21.06 -55.20 45.04
C THR A 277 21.90 -56.35 44.49
N GLY A 278 22.70 -56.12 43.45
CA GLY A 278 23.50 -57.14 42.77
C GLY A 278 22.67 -58.15 41.97
N ASP A 279 21.35 -57.95 41.88
CA ASP A 279 20.41 -58.88 41.27
C ASP A 279 19.88 -58.30 39.96
N LEU A 280 20.23 -58.94 38.85
CA LEU A 280 19.79 -58.55 37.51
C LEU A 280 18.30 -58.85 37.28
N SER A 281 17.68 -59.68 38.11
CA SER A 281 16.24 -59.99 37.99
C SER A 281 15.34 -58.81 38.39
N LEU A 282 15.86 -57.83 39.15
CA LEU A 282 15.14 -56.61 39.53
C LEU A 282 15.18 -55.51 38.46
N PHE A 283 15.82 -55.76 37.31
CA PHE A 283 15.93 -54.78 36.23
C PHE A 283 14.56 -54.29 35.75
N ASP A 284 13.61 -55.21 35.55
CA ASP A 284 12.29 -54.87 35.01
C ASP A 284 11.49 -53.99 36.00
N GLU A 285 11.49 -54.35 37.30
CA GLU A 285 10.82 -53.56 38.35
C GLU A 285 11.45 -52.17 38.50
N LEU A 286 12.79 -52.07 38.49
CA LEU A 286 13.49 -50.79 38.59
C LEU A 286 13.24 -49.92 37.36
N LEU A 287 13.16 -50.52 36.17
CA LEU A 287 12.86 -49.82 34.93
C LEU A 287 11.41 -49.31 34.92
N GLU A 288 10.44 -50.12 35.34
CA GLU A 288 9.02 -49.74 35.45
C GLU A 288 8.82 -48.53 36.39
N VAL A 289 9.43 -48.57 37.58
CA VAL A 289 9.37 -47.46 38.54
C VAL A 289 10.03 -46.21 37.98
N SER A 290 11.19 -46.36 37.33
CA SER A 290 11.94 -45.24 36.74
C SER A 290 11.17 -44.58 35.59
N LEU A 291 10.55 -45.39 34.73
CA LEU A 291 9.72 -44.91 33.62
C LEU A 291 8.48 -44.16 34.13
N SER A 292 7.85 -44.66 35.20
CA SER A 292 6.72 -43.98 35.85
C SER A 292 7.13 -42.61 36.40
N MET A 293 8.33 -42.50 36.97
CA MET A 293 8.89 -41.21 37.40
C MET A 293 9.16 -40.27 36.22
N ALA A 294 9.69 -40.79 35.11
CA ALA A 294 9.94 -39.98 33.91
C ALA A 294 8.66 -39.38 33.32
N VAL A 295 7.55 -40.13 33.31
CA VAL A 295 6.23 -39.61 32.90
C VAL A 295 5.79 -38.45 33.79
N ALA A 296 5.97 -38.57 35.11
CA ALA A 296 5.55 -37.53 36.06
C ALA A 296 6.31 -36.19 35.93
N VAL A 297 7.46 -36.17 35.26
CA VAL A 297 8.28 -34.95 35.05
C VAL A 297 7.82 -34.14 33.83
N VAL A 298 7.05 -34.74 32.93
CA VAL A 298 6.60 -34.08 31.69
C VAL A 298 5.49 -33.07 31.99
N PRO A 299 5.61 -31.79 31.59
CA PRO A 299 4.57 -30.80 31.83
C PRO A 299 3.58 -30.77 30.65
N GLU A 300 2.66 -31.74 30.58
CA GLU A 300 1.75 -31.88 29.44
C GLU A 300 0.77 -30.71 29.28
N GLY A 301 0.51 -29.97 30.37
CA GLY A 301 -0.37 -28.80 30.36
C GLY A 301 0.25 -27.53 29.76
N LEU A 302 1.56 -27.48 29.58
CA LEU A 302 2.27 -26.25 29.21
C LEU A 302 1.88 -25.70 27.83
N PRO A 303 1.77 -26.50 26.75
CA PRO A 303 1.32 -26.02 25.44
C PRO A 303 -0.09 -25.44 25.47
N ALA A 304 -0.99 -26.03 26.26
CA ALA A 304 -2.37 -25.56 26.41
C ALA A 304 -2.42 -24.19 27.11
N VAL A 305 -1.66 -24.02 28.21
CA VAL A 305 -1.58 -22.74 28.94
C VAL A 305 -1.07 -21.62 28.03
N ILE A 306 -0.03 -21.89 27.22
CA ILE A 306 0.52 -20.90 26.29
C ILE A 306 -0.51 -20.52 25.24
N THR A 307 -1.17 -21.51 24.62
CA THR A 307 -2.16 -21.28 23.57
C THR A 307 -3.33 -20.43 24.07
N VAL A 308 -3.85 -20.74 25.26
CA VAL A 308 -4.93 -19.96 25.90
C VAL A 308 -4.45 -18.54 26.22
N THR A 309 -3.23 -18.38 26.73
CA THR A 309 -2.67 -17.07 27.08
C THR A 309 -2.50 -16.19 25.83
N LEU A 310 -1.96 -16.73 24.74
CA LEU A 310 -1.82 -16.04 23.45
C LEU A 310 -3.18 -15.70 22.82
N ALA A 311 -4.17 -16.59 22.93
CA ALA A 311 -5.53 -16.34 22.45
C ALA A 311 -6.20 -15.18 23.20
N LEU A 312 -6.07 -15.13 24.54
CA LEU A 312 -6.55 -14.01 25.36
C LEU A 312 -5.83 -12.71 25.01
N GLY A 313 -4.52 -12.75 24.76
CA GLY A 313 -3.73 -11.60 24.29
C GLY A 313 -4.23 -11.09 22.92
N THR A 314 -4.44 -12.00 21.98
CA THR A 314 -5.01 -11.71 20.65
C THR A 314 -6.38 -11.04 20.76
N GLN A 315 -7.27 -11.57 21.62
CA GLN A 315 -8.59 -10.99 21.82
C GLN A 315 -8.52 -9.56 22.37
N ARG A 316 -7.57 -9.26 23.27
CA ARG A 316 -7.32 -7.90 23.78
C ARG A 316 -6.79 -6.96 22.69
N MET A 317 -5.92 -7.44 21.79
CA MET A 317 -5.41 -6.65 20.67
C MET A 317 -6.51 -6.31 19.65
N VAL A 318 -7.39 -7.27 19.33
CA VAL A 318 -8.52 -7.04 18.41
C VAL A 318 -9.46 -5.96 18.94
N ARG A 319 -9.71 -5.92 20.26
CA ARG A 319 -10.51 -4.84 20.90
C ARG A 319 -9.87 -3.45 20.73
N ARG A 320 -8.56 -3.38 20.46
CA ARG A 320 -7.82 -2.15 20.16
C ARG A 320 -7.62 -1.94 18.65
N ARG A 321 -8.42 -2.60 17.80
CA ARG A 321 -8.36 -2.54 16.33
C ARG A 321 -7.07 -3.10 15.72
N ALA A 322 -6.32 -3.94 16.45
CA ALA A 322 -5.17 -4.67 15.93
C ALA A 322 -5.54 -6.14 15.67
N LEU A 323 -5.72 -6.50 14.39
CA LEU A 323 -6.07 -7.85 13.97
C LEU A 323 -4.81 -8.72 13.82
N ILE A 324 -4.66 -9.73 14.69
CA ILE A 324 -3.54 -10.68 14.62
C ILE A 324 -3.94 -11.88 13.77
N ARG A 325 -3.19 -12.15 12.69
CA ARG A 325 -3.43 -13.26 11.77
C ARG A 325 -2.81 -14.60 12.18
N LYS A 326 -1.82 -14.59 13.10
CA LYS A 326 -1.14 -15.78 13.62
C LYS A 326 -0.93 -15.62 15.12
N LEU A 327 -1.43 -16.55 15.95
CA LEU A 327 -1.32 -16.45 17.41
C LEU A 327 0.12 -16.20 17.94
N PRO A 328 1.17 -16.84 17.38
CA PRO A 328 2.54 -16.60 17.83
C PRO A 328 3.02 -15.16 17.58
N ALA A 329 2.41 -14.41 16.65
CA ALA A 329 2.81 -13.04 16.35
C ALA A 329 2.56 -12.06 17.51
N VAL A 330 1.67 -12.39 18.45
CA VAL A 330 1.48 -11.62 19.70
C VAL A 330 2.79 -11.50 20.48
N GLU A 331 3.58 -12.57 20.51
CA GLU A 331 4.85 -12.62 21.21
C GLU A 331 5.96 -11.93 20.42
N THR A 332 6.03 -12.18 19.11
CA THR A 332 6.98 -11.50 18.21
C THR A 332 6.85 -9.99 18.35
N LEU A 333 5.62 -9.45 18.37
CA LEU A 333 5.37 -8.02 18.56
C LEU A 333 5.96 -7.47 19.87
N GLY A 334 5.93 -8.25 20.95
CA GLY A 334 6.51 -7.88 22.25
C GLY A 334 8.04 -7.96 22.30
N SER A 335 8.68 -8.57 21.29
CA SER A 335 10.13 -8.72 21.18
C SER A 335 10.74 -7.94 20.01
N VAL A 336 9.93 -7.09 19.34
CA VAL A 336 10.41 -6.21 18.26
C VAL A 336 11.39 -5.19 18.83
N THR A 337 12.58 -5.14 18.24
CA THR A 337 13.62 -4.14 18.53
C THR A 337 13.78 -3.09 17.43
N THR A 338 13.22 -3.34 16.24
CA THR A 338 13.32 -2.45 15.08
C THR A 338 12.02 -2.49 14.29
N ILE A 339 11.45 -1.31 14.01
CA ILE A 339 10.23 -1.15 13.22
C ILE A 339 10.61 -0.52 11.88
N CYS A 340 10.43 -1.27 10.79
CA CYS A 340 10.49 -0.74 9.43
C CYS A 340 9.07 -0.36 9.03
N SER A 341 8.82 0.92 8.75
CA SER A 341 7.50 1.42 8.37
C SER A 341 7.57 2.10 7.01
N ASP A 342 6.59 1.81 6.16
CA ASP A 342 6.34 2.64 4.98
C ASP A 342 5.92 4.05 5.40
N LYS A 343 6.21 5.04 4.57
CA LYS A 343 5.83 6.44 4.81
C LYS A 343 4.38 6.69 4.42
N THR A 344 4.09 6.57 3.12
CA THR A 344 2.81 6.97 2.52
C THR A 344 1.70 6.03 2.99
N GLY A 345 0.62 6.58 3.54
CA GLY A 345 -0.55 5.82 4.00
C GLY A 345 -0.39 5.13 5.37
N THR A 346 0.84 4.87 5.82
CA THR A 346 1.15 4.31 7.14
C THR A 346 1.52 5.40 8.14
N LEU A 347 2.60 6.14 7.91
CA LEU A 347 2.99 7.29 8.76
C LEU A 347 2.22 8.56 8.40
N THR A 348 1.84 8.70 7.13
CA THR A 348 1.06 9.84 6.64
C THR A 348 -0.38 9.46 6.37
N GLN A 349 -1.25 10.48 6.34
CA GLN A 349 -2.65 10.32 6.01
C GLN A 349 -2.89 10.18 4.50
N ASN A 350 -1.84 10.31 3.67
CA ASN A 350 -1.96 10.45 2.23
C ASN A 350 -2.89 11.61 1.85
N LYS A 351 -2.72 12.75 2.54
CA LYS A 351 -3.52 13.96 2.39
C LYS A 351 -2.57 15.15 2.28
N MET A 352 -2.52 15.75 1.09
CA MET A 352 -1.70 16.94 0.86
C MET A 352 -2.37 18.15 1.53
N VAL A 353 -1.59 18.92 2.27
CA VAL A 353 -2.05 20.12 2.97
C VAL A 353 -1.06 21.26 2.71
N VAL A 354 -1.56 22.39 2.21
CA VAL A 354 -0.75 23.61 2.06
C VAL A 354 -0.36 24.14 3.44
N GLN A 355 0.95 24.32 3.65
CA GLN A 355 1.54 24.80 4.90
C GLN A 355 1.97 26.27 4.79
N GLN A 356 2.44 26.67 3.60
CA GLN A 356 3.04 27.98 3.39
C GLN A 356 2.68 28.53 2.01
N VAL A 357 2.48 29.85 1.92
CA VAL A 357 2.38 30.59 0.65
C VAL A 357 3.40 31.72 0.69
N GLN A 358 4.04 32.03 -0.43
CA GLN A 358 5.01 33.12 -0.55
C GLN A 358 4.71 33.91 -1.82
N THR A 359 4.35 35.18 -1.67
CA THR A 359 4.25 36.14 -2.78
C THR A 359 5.61 36.83 -2.98
N GLY A 360 5.73 37.71 -3.99
CA GLY A 360 6.97 38.45 -4.24
C GLY A 360 7.48 39.25 -3.03
N ASP A 361 6.57 39.72 -2.19
CA ASP A 361 6.85 40.65 -1.08
C ASP A 361 6.53 40.08 0.31
N ARG A 362 5.71 39.02 0.44
CA ARG A 362 5.23 38.53 1.74
C ARG A 362 5.20 37.02 1.86
N ARG A 363 5.28 36.56 3.10
CA ARG A 363 5.21 35.15 3.50
C ARG A 363 3.96 34.91 4.31
N TYR A 364 3.28 33.81 4.04
CA TYR A 364 2.07 33.41 4.75
C TYR A 364 2.19 31.98 5.29
N LYS A 365 1.71 31.79 6.51
CA LYS A 365 1.51 30.47 7.12
C LYS A 365 0.05 30.08 6.99
N VAL A 366 -0.21 28.86 6.53
CA VAL A 366 -1.57 28.34 6.32
C VAL A 366 -1.89 27.33 7.41
N THR A 367 -3.00 27.54 8.12
CA THR A 367 -3.47 26.62 9.17
C THR A 367 -4.59 25.71 8.66
N GLY A 368 -4.95 24.70 9.46
CA GLY A 368 -5.99 23.72 9.14
C GLY A 368 -5.42 22.37 8.73
N GLU A 369 -6.27 21.34 8.77
CA GLU A 369 -5.89 19.94 8.52
C GLU A 369 -6.70 19.33 7.38
N GLY A 370 -6.08 18.44 6.61
CA GLY A 370 -6.71 17.76 5.48
C GLY A 370 -7.25 18.72 4.41
N TYR A 371 -8.39 18.35 3.81
CA TYR A 371 -9.02 19.08 2.72
C TYR A 371 -10.16 20.01 3.15
N ALA A 372 -10.35 20.23 4.46
CA ALA A 372 -11.37 21.15 4.94
C ALA A 372 -11.02 22.59 4.51
N PRO A 373 -11.93 23.33 3.86
CA PRO A 373 -11.73 24.72 3.46
C PRO A 373 -11.91 25.67 4.67
N THR A 374 -11.47 25.25 5.84
CA THR A 374 -11.57 25.96 7.11
C THR A 374 -10.18 26.11 7.70
N GLY A 375 -9.83 27.32 8.12
CA GLY A 375 -8.50 27.67 8.59
C GLY A 375 -8.20 29.13 8.33
N TYR A 376 -6.97 29.52 8.65
CA TYR A 376 -6.49 30.89 8.60
C TYR A 376 -5.23 30.98 7.74
N ILE A 377 -5.11 32.06 6.98
CA ILE A 377 -3.89 32.43 6.27
C ILE A 377 -3.30 33.59 7.07
N LEU A 378 -2.14 33.37 7.69
CA LEU A 378 -1.54 34.29 8.64
C LEU A 378 -0.29 34.93 8.02
N ASP A 379 -0.17 36.25 8.14
CA ASP A 379 1.02 36.98 7.67
C ASP A 379 2.21 36.67 8.58
N ALA A 380 3.29 36.12 8.01
CA ALA A 380 4.47 35.66 8.73
C ALA A 380 5.64 36.62 8.51
N ARG A 381 5.50 37.86 9.01
CA ARG A 381 6.56 38.87 8.95
C ARG A 381 7.71 38.50 9.91
N PRO A 382 8.98 38.72 9.50
CA PRO A 382 10.15 38.35 10.30
C PRO A 382 10.25 39.09 11.65
N GLU A 383 9.53 40.19 11.86
CA GLU A 383 9.54 40.98 13.10
C GLU A 383 8.33 40.75 14.04
N SER A 384 7.33 39.96 13.62
CA SER A 384 6.16 39.65 14.47
C SER A 384 6.37 38.35 15.26
N SER A 385 6.13 38.39 16.57
CA SER A 385 6.07 37.17 17.40
C SER A 385 4.96 36.25 16.90
N GLU A 386 5.05 34.93 17.13
CA GLU A 386 3.99 33.96 16.75
C GLU A 386 2.61 34.29 17.34
N ALA A 387 2.54 35.15 18.36
CA ALA A 387 1.30 35.61 18.97
C ALA A 387 0.66 36.84 18.27
N ASP A 388 1.41 37.53 17.38
CA ASP A 388 0.99 38.76 16.68
C ASP A 388 0.73 38.56 15.17
N SER A 389 0.69 37.31 14.69
CA SER A 389 0.41 37.04 13.28
C SER A 389 -1.08 37.31 12.98
N ASN A 390 -1.36 38.43 12.32
CA ASN A 390 -2.70 38.80 11.88
C ASN A 390 -3.16 37.95 10.69
N GLN A 391 -4.47 37.74 10.59
CA GLN A 391 -5.11 37.20 9.38
C GLN A 391 -4.70 38.05 8.17
N ALA A 392 -4.32 37.40 7.08
CA ALA A 392 -3.97 38.06 5.83
C ALA A 392 -5.17 38.86 5.32
N ASP A 393 -4.96 40.16 5.13
CA ASP A 393 -5.93 41.06 4.52
C ASP A 393 -5.73 41.06 3.00
N LEU A 394 -6.68 40.47 2.28
CA LEU A 394 -6.64 40.33 0.82
C LEU A 394 -6.68 41.68 0.11
N GLU A 395 -7.31 42.71 0.68
CA GLU A 395 -7.34 44.06 0.09
C GLU A 395 -5.94 44.67 0.00
N THR A 396 -5.04 44.29 0.91
CA THR A 396 -3.65 44.75 0.94
C THR A 396 -2.66 43.77 0.31
N ALA A 397 -3.15 42.65 -0.25
CA ALA A 397 -2.35 41.54 -0.75
C ALA A 397 -2.90 41.01 -2.10
N PRO A 398 -2.88 41.82 -3.18
CA PRO A 398 -3.46 41.44 -4.48
C PRO A 398 -2.78 40.22 -5.12
N ALA A 399 -1.49 39.99 -4.83
CA ALA A 399 -0.77 38.80 -5.29
C ALA A 399 -1.30 37.51 -4.62
N LEU A 400 -1.60 37.58 -3.33
CA LEU A 400 -2.19 36.45 -2.59
C LEU A 400 -3.60 36.18 -3.11
N GLU A 401 -4.42 37.22 -3.29
CA GLU A 401 -5.77 37.08 -3.85
C GLU A 401 -5.74 36.38 -5.22
N SER A 402 -4.90 36.87 -6.14
CA SER A 402 -4.75 36.29 -7.48
C SER A 402 -4.27 34.85 -7.43
N LEU A 403 -3.36 34.50 -6.51
CA LEU A 403 -2.87 33.14 -6.31
C LEU A 403 -3.98 32.20 -5.81
N LEU A 404 -4.84 32.68 -4.90
CA LEU A 404 -5.98 31.90 -4.39
C LEU A 404 -7.03 31.66 -5.48
N ILE A 405 -7.31 32.67 -6.31
CA ILE A 405 -8.18 32.53 -7.49
C ILE A 405 -7.57 31.54 -8.48
N ALA A 406 -6.28 31.65 -8.79
CA ALA A 406 -5.56 30.71 -9.65
C ALA A 406 -5.61 29.28 -9.11
N SER A 407 -5.47 29.11 -7.78
CA SER A 407 -5.57 27.82 -7.07
C SER A 407 -6.94 27.16 -7.24
N ALA A 408 -8.01 27.95 -7.34
CA ALA A 408 -9.38 27.46 -7.54
C ALA A 408 -9.75 27.20 -9.00
N LEU A 409 -9.27 28.03 -9.94
CA LEU A 409 -9.68 28.01 -11.34
C LEU A 409 -8.77 27.13 -12.22
N CYS A 410 -7.46 27.22 -12.03
CA CYS A 410 -6.46 26.37 -12.68
C CYS A 410 -6.34 25.07 -11.90
N ASN A 411 -7.40 24.26 -11.92
CA ASN A 411 -7.55 23.09 -11.08
C ASN A 411 -8.56 22.14 -11.74
N ASP A 412 -8.41 20.83 -11.65
CA ASP A 412 -9.37 19.85 -12.16
C ASP A 412 -9.99 18.99 -11.06
N ALA A 413 -9.46 19.08 -9.84
CA ALA A 413 -10.07 18.46 -8.67
C ALA A 413 -11.41 19.10 -8.29
N THR A 414 -12.21 18.33 -7.56
CA THR A 414 -13.45 18.77 -6.93
C THR A 414 -13.41 18.46 -5.45
N LEU A 415 -13.89 19.39 -4.63
CA LEU A 415 -13.95 19.25 -3.18
C LEU A 415 -15.41 19.00 -2.76
N ASN A 416 -15.68 17.82 -2.21
CA ASN A 416 -17.01 17.39 -1.79
C ASN A 416 -17.08 17.22 -0.27
N HIS A 417 -18.25 17.52 0.30
CA HIS A 417 -18.55 17.25 1.69
C HIS A 417 -19.43 15.99 1.80
N THR A 418 -18.94 14.98 2.52
CA THR A 418 -19.64 13.72 2.80
C THR A 418 -19.90 13.59 4.31
N ASP A 419 -20.65 12.58 4.73
CA ASP A 419 -20.91 12.33 6.16
C ASP A 419 -19.61 12.03 6.94
N ASP A 420 -18.60 11.47 6.27
CA ASP A 420 -17.26 11.19 6.82
C ASP A 420 -16.29 12.39 6.71
N GLY A 421 -16.77 13.54 6.25
CA GLY A 421 -16.02 14.80 6.13
C GLY A 421 -15.69 15.20 4.68
N TRP A 422 -14.69 16.09 4.55
CA TRP A 422 -14.26 16.62 3.26
C TRP A 422 -13.41 15.61 2.48
N VAL A 423 -13.86 15.28 1.27
CA VAL A 423 -13.23 14.33 0.36
C VAL A 423 -12.97 15.03 -0.96
N ILE A 424 -11.85 14.69 -1.61
CA ILE A 424 -11.51 15.20 -2.93
C ILE A 424 -11.77 14.14 -3.99
N LEU A 425 -12.16 14.60 -5.18
CA LEU A 425 -12.15 13.82 -6.41
C LEU A 425 -11.12 14.47 -7.33
N GLY A 426 -10.07 13.73 -7.73
CA GLY A 426 -8.94 14.26 -8.49
C GLY A 426 -7.63 14.15 -7.72
N ASP A 427 -6.64 14.92 -8.15
CA ASP A 427 -5.28 14.89 -7.60
C ASP A 427 -5.19 15.49 -6.17
N PRO A 428 -4.48 14.85 -5.23
CA PRO A 428 -4.25 15.37 -3.88
C PRO A 428 -3.66 16.78 -3.81
N THR A 429 -2.70 17.08 -4.68
CA THR A 429 -2.04 18.39 -4.74
C THR A 429 -3.03 19.47 -5.21
N GLU A 430 -3.85 19.18 -6.20
CA GLU A 430 -4.94 20.05 -6.62
C GLU A 430 -6.03 20.22 -5.56
N GLY A 431 -6.41 19.13 -4.87
CA GLY A 431 -7.37 19.18 -3.77
C GLY A 431 -6.90 20.06 -2.61
N ALA A 432 -5.60 20.04 -2.30
CA ALA A 432 -4.99 20.90 -1.29
C ALA A 432 -5.09 22.40 -1.67
N LEU A 433 -4.96 22.72 -2.97
CA LEU A 433 -5.11 24.08 -3.49
C LEU A 433 -6.57 24.57 -3.43
N LEU A 434 -7.56 23.69 -3.61
CA LEU A 434 -8.96 24.04 -3.41
C LEU A 434 -9.26 24.35 -1.94
N ALA A 435 -8.70 23.56 -1.02
CA ALA A 435 -8.81 23.83 0.40
C ALA A 435 -8.13 25.16 0.77
N LEU A 436 -6.97 25.48 0.19
CA LEU A 436 -6.29 26.76 0.34
C LEU A 436 -7.16 27.93 -0.14
N ALA A 437 -7.72 27.84 -1.34
CA ALA A 437 -8.61 28.88 -1.89
C ALA A 437 -9.84 29.09 -1.00
N GLY A 438 -10.43 28.00 -0.50
CA GLY A 438 -11.56 28.04 0.43
C GLY A 438 -11.24 28.73 1.76
N LYS A 439 -10.04 28.53 2.32
CA LYS A 439 -9.54 29.26 3.52
C LYS A 439 -9.38 30.76 3.26
N GLY A 440 -9.12 31.15 2.02
CA GLY A 440 -9.12 32.53 1.55
C GLY A 440 -10.51 33.10 1.24
N GLY A 441 -11.59 32.36 1.48
CA GLY A 441 -12.96 32.79 1.20
C GLY A 441 -13.45 32.49 -0.23
N PHE A 442 -12.63 31.85 -1.06
CA PHE A 442 -12.97 31.55 -2.45
C PHE A 442 -13.61 30.15 -2.57
N ASN A 443 -14.91 30.12 -2.89
CA ASN A 443 -15.61 28.87 -3.18
C ASN A 443 -15.38 28.46 -4.65
N SER A 444 -14.67 27.36 -4.87
CA SER A 444 -14.31 26.88 -6.22
C SER A 444 -15.52 26.57 -7.11
N THR A 445 -16.58 25.97 -6.57
CA THR A 445 -17.82 25.69 -7.31
C THR A 445 -18.48 26.97 -7.79
N ARG A 446 -18.58 27.98 -6.93
CA ARG A 446 -19.14 29.29 -7.29
C ARG A 446 -18.27 30.03 -8.30
N LEU A 447 -16.94 29.98 -8.13
CA LEU A 447 -16.00 30.59 -9.07
C LEU A 447 -16.08 29.99 -10.46
N ARG A 448 -16.13 28.65 -10.58
CA ARG A 448 -16.26 27.96 -11.87
C ARG A 448 -17.63 28.19 -12.53
N TYR A 449 -18.68 28.37 -11.74
CA TYR A 449 -19.99 28.74 -12.27
C TYR A 449 -19.99 30.16 -12.86
N ASN A 450 -19.30 31.09 -12.19
CA ASN A 450 -19.26 32.50 -12.60
C ASN A 450 -18.22 32.77 -13.70
N CYS A 451 -17.06 32.12 -13.66
CA CYS A 451 -15.97 32.31 -14.61
C CYS A 451 -15.94 31.12 -15.56
N GLN A 452 -16.20 31.36 -16.85
CA GLN A 452 -16.20 30.29 -17.85
C GLN A 452 -14.76 29.98 -18.28
N ARG A 453 -14.35 28.71 -18.21
CA ARG A 453 -13.10 28.25 -18.83
C ARG A 453 -13.31 28.18 -20.35
N ILE A 454 -12.55 28.99 -21.10
CA ILE A 454 -12.64 29.08 -22.57
C ILE A 454 -11.47 28.42 -23.29
N GLY A 455 -10.42 28.07 -22.56
CA GLY A 455 -9.25 27.36 -23.08
C GLY A 455 -8.47 26.68 -21.97
N GLU A 456 -7.73 25.64 -22.31
CA GLU A 456 -6.85 24.94 -21.39
C GLU A 456 -5.65 24.33 -22.09
N ILE A 457 -4.55 24.27 -21.36
CA ILE A 457 -3.38 23.47 -21.70
C ILE A 457 -3.12 22.56 -20.51
N PRO A 458 -3.46 21.26 -20.62
CA PRO A 458 -3.40 20.34 -19.50
C PRO A 458 -1.95 20.15 -19.02
N PHE A 459 -1.81 19.64 -17.81
CA PHE A 459 -0.50 19.27 -17.30
C PHE A 459 0.16 18.17 -18.16
N SER A 460 1.43 18.34 -18.50
CA SER A 460 2.27 17.27 -19.05
C SER A 460 3.63 17.24 -18.36
N SER A 461 4.25 16.06 -18.26
CA SER A 461 5.56 15.88 -17.62
C SER A 461 6.69 16.60 -18.37
N GLU A 462 6.51 16.87 -19.66
CA GLU A 462 7.47 17.61 -20.49
C GLU A 462 7.47 19.10 -20.12
N ARG A 463 6.28 19.72 -20.00
CA ARG A 463 6.15 21.15 -19.66
C ARG A 463 6.15 21.44 -18.15
N LYS A 464 5.80 20.43 -17.33
CA LYS A 464 5.63 20.46 -15.87
C LYS A 464 4.76 21.61 -15.35
N ARG A 465 3.73 21.99 -16.10
CA ARG A 465 2.79 23.07 -15.75
C ARG A 465 1.45 22.88 -16.45
N MET A 466 0.41 23.48 -15.91
CA MET A 466 -0.96 23.51 -16.42
C MET A 466 -1.38 24.97 -16.57
N SER A 467 -2.13 25.27 -17.62
CA SER A 467 -2.68 26.60 -17.85
C SER A 467 -4.15 26.53 -18.21
N VAL A 468 -4.94 27.48 -17.72
CA VAL A 468 -6.35 27.64 -18.10
C VAL A 468 -6.61 29.09 -18.46
N VAL A 469 -7.47 29.32 -19.44
CA VAL A 469 -7.95 30.64 -19.81
C VAL A 469 -9.37 30.80 -19.33
N MET A 470 -9.58 31.80 -18.49
CA MET A 470 -10.85 32.08 -17.84
C MET A 470 -11.42 33.37 -18.40
N GLN A 471 -12.66 33.30 -18.87
CA GLN A 471 -13.46 34.47 -19.18
C GLN A 471 -13.97 35.10 -17.86
N PRO A 472 -13.72 36.40 -17.62
CA PRO A 472 -14.27 37.10 -16.47
C PRO A 472 -15.81 37.09 -16.49
N CYS A 473 -16.40 36.92 -15.31
CA CYS A 473 -17.82 37.16 -15.08
C CYS A 473 -18.17 38.66 -15.19
N GLN A 474 -19.36 38.98 -15.69
CA GLN A 474 -19.91 40.33 -15.57
C GLN A 474 -20.72 40.47 -14.26
N GLY A 475 -20.34 41.41 -13.39
CA GLY A 475 -21.11 41.79 -12.19
C GLY A 475 -20.27 42.04 -10.93
N GLU A 476 -20.87 42.67 -9.91
CA GLU A 476 -20.22 43.11 -8.64
C GLU A 476 -19.60 41.98 -7.79
N THR A 477 -19.87 40.71 -8.11
CA THR A 477 -19.36 39.54 -7.35
C THR A 477 -18.28 38.75 -8.10
N CYS A 478 -17.74 39.31 -9.18
CA CYS A 478 -16.64 38.71 -9.92
C CYS A 478 -15.29 39.09 -9.29
N PRO A 479 -14.50 38.11 -8.79
CA PRO A 479 -13.18 38.41 -8.24
C PRO A 479 -12.12 38.61 -9.33
N LEU A 480 -12.44 38.28 -10.59
CA LEU A 480 -11.64 38.69 -11.74
C LEU A 480 -12.00 40.13 -12.07
N THR A 481 -11.16 41.08 -11.66
CA THR A 481 -11.34 42.52 -11.92
C THR A 481 -10.92 42.93 -13.34
N HIS A 482 -10.41 41.99 -14.13
CA HIS A 482 -9.99 42.22 -15.51
C HIS A 482 -11.17 42.24 -16.47
N GLU A 483 -11.20 43.18 -17.41
CA GLU A 483 -12.18 43.22 -18.50
C GLU A 483 -11.88 42.20 -19.62
N SER A 484 -10.67 41.62 -19.63
CA SER A 484 -10.18 40.68 -20.65
C SER A 484 -10.04 39.26 -20.09
N PRO A 485 -10.08 38.22 -20.94
CA PRO A 485 -9.73 36.85 -20.57
C PRO A 485 -8.40 36.80 -19.81
N VAL A 486 -8.33 35.96 -18.77
CA VAL A 486 -7.11 35.81 -17.96
C VAL A 486 -6.62 34.37 -18.04
N MET A 487 -5.36 34.20 -18.42
CA MET A 487 -4.67 32.93 -18.32
C MET A 487 -4.10 32.77 -16.91
N PHE A 488 -4.38 31.64 -16.26
CA PHE A 488 -3.77 31.22 -15.01
C PHE A 488 -2.91 30.00 -15.24
N THR A 489 -1.66 30.03 -14.74
CA THR A 489 -0.69 28.95 -14.90
C THR A 489 -0.20 28.49 -13.52
N LYS A 490 -0.13 27.17 -13.32
CA LYS A 490 0.48 26.54 -12.13
C LYS A 490 1.41 25.39 -12.51
N GLY A 491 2.42 25.10 -11.70
CA GLY A 491 3.38 24.06 -12.04
C GLY A 491 4.73 24.21 -11.34
N SER A 492 5.78 23.69 -11.97
CA SER A 492 7.16 23.83 -11.50
C SER A 492 7.52 25.30 -11.34
N PRO A 493 7.97 25.73 -10.14
CA PRO A 493 8.38 27.09 -9.87
C PRO A 493 9.40 27.64 -10.87
N GLU A 494 10.45 26.90 -11.14
CA GLU A 494 11.56 27.30 -12.04
C GLU A 494 11.07 27.52 -13.47
N LEU A 495 10.32 26.57 -14.02
CA LEU A 495 9.86 26.60 -15.42
C LEU A 495 8.79 27.66 -15.66
N ILE A 496 7.95 27.97 -14.67
CA ILE A 496 7.02 29.09 -14.77
C ILE A 496 7.76 30.41 -14.65
N LEU A 497 8.71 30.52 -13.72
CA LEU A 497 9.49 31.73 -13.52
C LEU A 497 10.29 32.10 -14.78
N GLU A 498 10.80 31.13 -15.53
CA GLU A 498 11.42 31.34 -16.86
C GLU A 498 10.49 32.00 -17.88
N ARG A 499 9.17 31.80 -17.77
CA ARG A 499 8.14 32.41 -18.62
C ARG A 499 7.63 33.76 -18.09
N CYS A 500 8.04 34.17 -16.90
CA CYS A 500 7.61 35.43 -16.28
C CYS A 500 8.51 36.60 -16.65
N GLN A 501 7.90 37.71 -17.07
CA GLN A 501 8.57 39.01 -17.24
C GLN A 501 8.18 40.02 -16.14
N PHE A 502 7.07 39.77 -15.46
CA PHE A 502 6.50 40.66 -14.45
C PHE A 502 6.23 39.92 -13.16
N VAL A 503 5.98 40.66 -12.09
CA VAL A 503 5.57 40.15 -10.78
C VAL A 503 4.43 41.01 -10.23
N GLN A 504 3.49 40.37 -9.53
CA GLN A 504 2.48 41.09 -8.75
C GLN A 504 3.01 41.31 -7.33
N THR A 505 3.07 42.56 -6.89
CA THR A 505 3.40 42.95 -5.51
C THR A 505 2.24 43.73 -4.89
N GLY A 506 2.33 44.07 -3.60
CA GLY A 506 1.36 44.96 -2.95
C GLY A 506 1.26 46.36 -3.57
N GLN A 507 2.25 46.78 -4.38
CA GLN A 507 2.24 48.08 -5.07
C GLN A 507 1.70 48.00 -6.52
N GLY A 508 1.43 46.79 -7.03
CA GLY A 508 0.93 46.56 -8.38
C GLY A 508 1.81 45.59 -9.18
N VAL A 509 1.65 45.60 -10.50
CA VAL A 509 2.48 44.82 -11.42
C VAL A 509 3.77 45.59 -11.72
N GLU A 510 4.92 44.97 -11.48
CA GLU A 510 6.24 45.54 -11.81
C GLU A 510 7.10 44.55 -12.61
N PRO A 511 8.13 45.02 -13.36
CA PRO A 511 9.07 44.15 -14.06
C PRO A 511 9.81 43.22 -13.08
N LEU A 512 9.93 41.94 -13.45
CA LEU A 512 10.64 40.95 -12.65
C LEU A 512 12.16 41.18 -12.75
N SER A 513 12.74 41.86 -11.76
CA SER A 513 14.19 42.11 -11.73
C SER A 513 15.00 40.83 -11.51
N PRO A 514 16.27 40.78 -11.92
CA PRO A 514 17.17 39.65 -11.65
C PRO A 514 17.29 39.33 -10.15
N GLU A 515 17.31 40.35 -9.30
CA GLU A 515 17.39 40.20 -7.85
C GLU A 515 16.14 39.52 -7.30
N LEU A 516 14.96 39.93 -7.74
CA LEU A 516 13.70 39.34 -7.29
C LEU A 516 13.53 37.92 -7.81
N ARG A 517 13.96 37.65 -9.05
CA ARG A 517 14.03 36.28 -9.60
C ARG A 517 14.88 35.38 -8.73
N GLN A 518 16.06 35.85 -8.29
CA GLN A 518 16.93 35.08 -7.41
C GLN A 518 16.31 34.86 -6.01
N GLN A 519 15.57 35.85 -5.49
CA GLN A 519 14.84 35.71 -4.23
C GLN A 519 13.72 34.65 -4.32
N VAL A 520 12.98 34.60 -5.43
CA VAL A 520 11.95 33.56 -5.65
C VAL A 520 12.56 32.17 -5.67
N ILE A 521 13.69 31.98 -6.35
CA ILE A 521 14.41 30.69 -6.37
C ILE A 521 14.89 30.31 -4.96
N ALA A 522 15.49 31.25 -4.22
CA ALA A 522 15.93 31.00 -2.86
C ALA A 522 14.77 30.62 -1.92
N HIS A 523 13.58 31.22 -2.10
CA HIS A 523 12.39 30.84 -1.34
C HIS A 523 11.86 29.45 -1.72
N ASN A 524 11.89 29.10 -3.00
CA ASN A 524 11.57 27.75 -3.46
C ASN A 524 12.50 26.71 -2.81
N ASP A 525 13.81 26.96 -2.84
CA ASP A 525 14.81 26.07 -2.24
C ASP A 525 14.61 25.94 -0.73
N GLN A 526 14.27 27.03 -0.04
CA GLN A 526 13.98 27.01 1.39
C GLN A 526 12.76 26.15 1.72
N MET A 527 11.67 26.28 0.95
CA MET A 527 10.46 25.46 1.13
C MET A 527 10.75 23.98 0.83
N ALA A 528 11.47 23.70 -0.25
CA ALA A 528 11.84 22.35 -0.66
C ALA A 528 12.75 21.67 0.39
N ALA A 529 13.73 22.40 0.94
CA ALA A 529 14.58 21.92 2.02
C ALA A 529 13.81 21.62 3.32
N GLY A 530 12.66 22.29 3.52
CA GLY A 530 11.70 21.99 4.58
C GLY A 530 10.84 20.74 4.32
N GLY A 531 11.07 20.01 3.23
CA GLY A 531 10.29 18.85 2.82
C GLY A 531 8.93 19.17 2.21
N LEU A 532 8.69 20.44 1.84
CA LEU A 532 7.47 20.85 1.16
C LEU A 532 7.57 20.57 -0.34
N ARG A 533 6.49 20.05 -0.93
CA ARG A 533 6.28 20.09 -2.37
C ARG A 533 5.84 21.50 -2.75
N VAL A 534 6.54 22.15 -3.67
CA VAL A 534 6.31 23.56 -4.02
C VAL A 534 5.74 23.68 -5.44
N LEU A 535 4.71 24.52 -5.59
CA LEU A 535 4.17 24.92 -6.89
C LEU A 535 4.27 26.43 -7.08
N GLY A 536 4.66 26.84 -8.28
CA GLY A 536 4.64 28.24 -8.71
C GLY A 536 3.33 28.59 -9.40
N PHE A 537 2.91 29.84 -9.25
CA PHE A 537 1.69 30.40 -9.84
C PHE A 537 2.02 31.68 -10.61
N ALA A 538 1.39 31.82 -11.77
CA ALA A 538 1.47 33.01 -12.60
C ALA A 538 0.13 33.29 -13.30
N MET A 539 -0.05 34.52 -13.77
CA MET A 539 -1.20 34.90 -14.59
C MET A 539 -0.82 35.82 -15.73
N LYS A 540 -1.68 35.94 -16.74
CA LYS A 540 -1.56 36.92 -17.83
C LYS A 540 -2.95 37.33 -18.32
N PRO A 541 -3.31 38.62 -18.23
CA PRO A 541 -4.46 39.16 -18.95
C PRO A 541 -4.21 39.11 -20.46
N LEU A 542 -5.19 38.65 -21.23
CA LEU A 542 -5.13 38.46 -22.69
C LEU A 542 -6.16 39.36 -23.39
N PRO A 543 -5.92 40.69 -23.44
CA PRO A 543 -6.79 41.60 -24.17
C PRO A 543 -6.77 41.26 -25.67
N GLY A 544 -7.95 40.97 -26.23
CA GLY A 544 -8.07 40.67 -27.66
C GLY A 544 -7.75 39.24 -28.07
N LEU A 545 -7.80 38.27 -27.13
CA LEU A 545 -7.65 36.84 -27.46
C LEU A 545 -8.66 36.41 -28.54
N GLU A 546 -8.14 35.94 -29.68
CA GLU A 546 -8.95 35.37 -30.75
C GLU A 546 -9.38 33.94 -30.41
N ALA A 547 -10.52 33.49 -30.96
CA ALA A 547 -11.09 32.17 -30.64
C ALA A 547 -10.18 30.98 -31.03
N ASP A 548 -9.36 31.16 -32.07
CA ASP A 548 -8.46 30.13 -32.62
C ASP A 548 -6.98 30.40 -32.25
N ALA A 549 -6.72 31.25 -31.26
CA ALA A 549 -5.36 31.58 -30.84
C ALA A 549 -4.61 30.34 -30.30
N ASP A 550 -3.33 30.23 -30.64
CA ASP A 550 -2.43 29.23 -30.06
C ASP A 550 -2.12 29.60 -28.60
N LEU A 551 -2.80 28.94 -27.67
CA LEU A 551 -2.65 29.20 -26.24
C LEU A 551 -1.23 28.93 -25.73
N GLU A 552 -0.48 28.01 -26.34
CA GLU A 552 0.90 27.74 -25.91
C GLU A 552 1.83 28.89 -26.28
N ALA A 553 1.60 29.53 -27.43
CA ALA A 553 2.31 30.74 -27.82
C ALA A 553 2.01 31.92 -26.89
N GLU A 554 0.80 31.97 -26.32
CA GLU A 554 0.41 32.99 -25.35
C GLU A 554 0.94 32.76 -23.93
N GLU A 555 1.50 31.58 -23.63
CA GLU A 555 2.04 31.21 -22.32
C GLU A 555 3.46 31.76 -22.06
N THR A 556 3.71 33.00 -22.50
CA THR A 556 4.93 33.78 -22.25
C THR A 556 4.59 35.15 -21.69
N ASP A 557 5.59 35.83 -21.12
CA ASP A 557 5.47 37.17 -20.54
C ASP A 557 4.46 37.23 -19.38
N LEU A 558 4.46 36.16 -18.59
CA LEU A 558 3.56 35.98 -17.47
C LEU A 558 3.90 36.92 -16.30
N ILE A 559 2.90 37.19 -15.47
CA ILE A 559 3.01 37.89 -14.19
C ILE A 559 3.12 36.85 -13.09
N TRP A 560 4.26 36.81 -12.40
CA TRP A 560 4.49 35.92 -11.27
C TRP A 560 3.61 36.31 -10.07
N LEU A 561 2.90 35.34 -9.49
CA LEU A 561 2.02 35.54 -8.33
C LEU A 561 2.65 35.05 -7.03
N GLY A 562 3.31 33.89 -7.05
CA GLY A 562 3.92 33.33 -5.85
C GLY A 562 4.10 31.81 -5.87
N LEU A 563 4.47 31.28 -4.70
CA LEU A 563 4.69 29.88 -4.41
C LEU A 563 3.66 29.37 -3.40
N ALA A 564 3.20 28.13 -3.55
CA ALA A 564 2.49 27.38 -2.52
C ALA A 564 3.26 26.11 -2.15
N GLY A 565 3.65 26.00 -0.88
CA GLY A 565 4.34 24.84 -0.31
C GLY A 565 3.35 23.95 0.45
N MET A 566 3.31 22.67 0.10
CA MET A 566 2.40 21.68 0.67
C MET A 566 3.12 20.43 1.14
N LEU A 567 2.57 19.77 2.17
CA LEU A 567 3.13 18.58 2.79
C LEU A 567 2.07 17.47 2.85
N ASP A 568 2.49 16.21 2.71
CA ASP A 568 1.64 15.07 3.06
C ASP A 568 1.53 14.95 4.59
N ALA A 569 0.33 15.19 5.11
CA ALA A 569 0.11 15.34 6.54
C ALA A 569 0.42 14.03 7.31
N PRO A 570 1.29 14.06 8.35
CA PRO A 570 1.52 12.90 9.19
C PRO A 570 0.25 12.56 9.99
N ARG A 571 0.04 11.28 10.30
CA ARG A 571 -1.03 10.87 11.23
C ARG A 571 -0.77 11.45 12.62
N PRO A 572 -1.78 12.02 13.31
CA PRO A 572 -1.61 12.59 14.66
C PRO A 572 -0.95 11.60 15.63
N GLU A 573 -1.30 10.32 15.53
CA GLU A 573 -0.81 9.24 16.38
C GLU A 573 0.68 8.93 16.17
N VAL A 574 1.25 9.28 15.00
CA VAL A 574 2.67 9.02 14.72
C VAL A 574 3.56 9.91 15.58
N ARG A 575 3.13 11.15 15.83
CA ARG A 575 3.88 12.08 16.70
C ARG A 575 3.95 11.59 18.14
N SER A 576 2.88 10.97 18.64
CA SER A 576 2.86 10.39 20.00
C SER A 576 3.54 9.02 20.07
N ALA A 577 3.52 8.24 18.99
CA ALA A 577 4.16 6.92 18.94
C ALA A 577 5.69 6.97 18.81
N GLY A 578 6.25 8.01 18.17
CA GLY A 578 7.70 8.15 17.96
C GLY A 578 8.48 8.69 19.17
N ALA A 579 7.82 9.03 20.28
CA ALA A 579 8.43 9.63 21.46
C ALA A 579 8.79 8.62 22.57
N GLY A 580 8.96 7.34 22.22
CA GLY A 580 9.30 6.23 23.14
C GLY A 580 10.77 5.92 23.21
#